data_AF-A0A0H4LQ29-F1
#
_entry.id   AF-A0A0H4LQ29-F1
#
_cell.length_a   1.000
_cell.length_b   1.000
_cell.length_c   1.000
_cell.angle_alpha   90.00
_cell.angle_beta   90.00
_cell.angle_gamma   90.00
#
_symmetry.space_group_name_H-M   'P 1'
#
loop_
_entity.id
_entity.type
_entity.pdbx_description
1 polymer ?
#
loop_
_entity_poly.entity_id
_entity_poly.type
_entity_poly.pdbx_seq_one_letter_code
_entity_poly.pdbx_strand_id
1 'polypeptide(L)'
;HPQKQEGYSFVGLHIPVGRVQADDMDELARLADEYGYGELRLTVEQNIIIPNIENSKIDALLNEPLLKNRFSPDPPILMRNLVACTGNQFCGQAIIETNARSMKITEEVQRLVSVTQPVRMHWTGCPNTCGQV
;
A
#
# COMPACT_ATOMS: atom_id res chain seq x y z
N HIS A 1 -8.03 -1.67 12.49
CA HIS A 1 -9.51 -1.82 12.51
C HIS A 1 -9.87 -3.07 13.29
N PRO A 2 -10.92 -3.05 14.14
CA PRO A 2 -11.36 -4.24 14.86
C PRO A 2 -11.90 -5.30 13.89
N GLN A 3 -11.64 -6.57 14.19
CA GLN A 3 -12.23 -7.71 13.50
C GLN A 3 -13.58 -8.10 14.13
N LYS A 4 -14.30 -9.04 13.49
CA LYS A 4 -15.51 -9.63 14.07
C LYS A 4 -15.20 -10.51 15.29
N GLN A 5 -13.98 -11.03 15.38
CA GLN A 5 -13.49 -11.81 16.51
C GLN A 5 -13.08 -10.86 17.64
N GLU A 6 -13.66 -11.06 18.82
CA GLU A 6 -13.36 -10.24 19.99
C GLU A 6 -11.87 -10.33 20.35
N GLY A 7 -11.26 -9.18 20.64
CA GLY A 7 -9.84 -9.09 20.99
C GLY A 7 -8.89 -9.00 19.80
N TYR A 8 -9.38 -9.05 18.55
CA TYR A 8 -8.53 -9.00 17.35
C TYR A 8 -8.78 -7.78 16.47
N SER A 9 -7.74 -7.39 15.75
CA SER A 9 -7.72 -6.32 14.77
C SER A 9 -7.01 -6.76 13.49
N PHE A 10 -7.21 -5.98 12.43
CA PHE A 10 -6.37 -6.01 11.24
C PHE A 10 -5.80 -4.63 10.97
N VAL A 11 -4.63 -4.58 10.35
CA VAL A 11 -3.96 -3.34 9.93
C VAL A 11 -3.74 -3.40 8.43
N GLY A 12 -4.26 -2.41 7.72
CA GLY A 12 -3.94 -2.19 6.31
C GLY A 12 -2.67 -1.37 6.20
N LEU A 13 -1.77 -1.77 5.31
CA LEU A 13 -0.48 -1.13 5.06
C LEU A 13 -0.45 -0.66 3.62
N HIS A 14 -0.11 0.62 3.44
CA HIS A 14 0.11 1.16 2.11
C HIS A 14 1.42 0.65 1.53
N ILE A 15 1.34 0.05 0.33
CA ILE A 15 2.50 -0.34 -0.45
C ILE A 15 2.58 0.63 -1.64
N PRO A 16 3.52 1.58 -1.66
CA PRO A 16 3.65 2.55 -2.73
C PRO A 16 3.69 1.85 -4.10
N VAL A 17 2.64 2.10 -4.90
CA VAL A 17 2.41 1.50 -6.23
C VAL A 17 2.61 -0.03 -6.29
N GLY A 18 2.32 -0.73 -5.19
CA GLY A 18 2.44 -2.18 -5.09
C GLY A 18 3.86 -2.74 -5.27
N ARG A 19 4.90 -1.90 -5.13
CA ARG A 19 6.29 -2.32 -5.36
C ARG A 19 7.01 -2.65 -4.05
N VAL A 20 7.63 -3.82 -4.02
CA VAL A 20 8.48 -4.31 -2.93
C VAL A 20 9.79 -4.89 -3.47
N GLN A 21 10.82 -4.91 -2.63
CA GLN A 21 12.07 -5.67 -2.82
C GLN A 21 12.06 -6.92 -1.92
N ALA A 22 13.07 -7.79 -2.06
CA ALA A 22 13.17 -9.01 -1.24
C ALA A 22 13.18 -8.70 0.26
N ASP A 23 14.04 -7.79 0.73
CA ASP A 23 14.13 -7.40 2.14
C ASP A 23 12.81 -6.82 2.67
N ASP A 24 12.04 -6.12 1.83
CA ASP A 24 10.71 -5.62 2.21
C ASP A 24 9.72 -6.77 2.46
N MET A 25 9.78 -7.81 1.62
CA MET A 25 8.90 -8.98 1.73
C MET A 25 9.24 -9.80 2.98
N ASP A 26 10.53 -10.00 3.25
CA ASP A 26 10.98 -10.71 4.45
C ASP A 26 10.54 -9.97 5.72
N GLU A 27 10.64 -8.65 5.74
CA GLU A 27 10.19 -7.87 6.89
C GLU A 27 8.65 -7.88 7.04
N LEU A 28 7.90 -7.80 5.94
CA LEU A 28 6.44 -7.97 5.99
C LEU A 28 6.04 -9.36 6.51
N ALA A 29 6.78 -10.41 6.13
CA ALA A 29 6.57 -11.76 6.65
C ALA A 29 6.88 -11.83 8.15
N ARG A 30 7.99 -11.25 8.62
CA ARG A 30 8.31 -11.15 10.05
C ARG A 30 7.18 -10.48 10.82
N LEU A 31 6.67 -9.36 10.33
CA LEU A 31 5.55 -8.65 10.97
C LEU A 31 4.28 -9.51 11.02
N ALA A 32 3.99 -10.26 9.96
CA ALA A 32 2.85 -11.16 9.93
C ALA A 32 2.98 -12.30 10.96
N ASP A 33 4.17 -12.85 11.16
CA ASP A 33 4.43 -13.91 12.14
C ASP A 33 4.42 -13.40 13.59
N GLU A 34 5.00 -12.23 13.84
CA GLU A 34 5.14 -11.68 15.20
C GLU A 34 3.84 -11.08 15.74
N TYR A 35 3.13 -10.33 14.89
CA TYR A 35 1.93 -9.59 15.28
C TYR A 35 0.64 -10.30 14.89
N GLY A 36 0.62 -10.96 13.74
CA GLY A 36 -0.52 -11.74 13.24
C GLY A 36 -0.28 -13.24 13.38
N TYR A 37 -0.86 -14.01 12.44
CA TYR A 37 -0.73 -15.47 12.34
C TYR A 37 -0.04 -15.92 11.05
N GLY A 38 0.98 -15.18 10.60
CA GLY A 38 1.75 -15.49 9.40
C GLY A 38 0.97 -15.31 8.09
N GLU A 39 -0.11 -14.51 8.12
CA GLU A 39 -0.97 -14.27 6.96
C GLU A 39 -0.79 -12.84 6.45
N LEU A 40 -0.62 -12.69 5.13
CA LEU A 40 -0.67 -11.42 4.42
C LEU A 40 -1.77 -11.48 3.35
N ARG A 41 -2.63 -10.45 3.28
CA ARG A 41 -3.66 -10.34 2.24
C ARG A 41 -3.33 -9.20 1.30
N LEU A 42 -3.39 -9.45 0.00
CA LEU A 42 -3.25 -8.43 -1.03
C LEU A 42 -4.60 -7.79 -1.34
N THR A 43 -4.60 -6.50 -1.71
CA THR A 43 -5.80 -5.79 -2.18
C THR A 43 -5.68 -5.41 -3.66
N VAL A 44 -6.81 -5.07 -4.30
CA VAL A 44 -6.83 -4.65 -5.72
C VAL A 44 -6.23 -3.25 -5.92
N GLU A 45 -6.19 -2.44 -4.86
CA GLU A 45 -5.45 -1.17 -4.79
C GLU A 45 -3.95 -1.38 -4.55
N GLN A 46 -3.46 -2.62 -4.69
CA GLN A 46 -2.04 -2.98 -4.61
C GLN A 46 -1.43 -2.82 -3.20
N ASN A 47 -2.28 -2.80 -2.17
CA ASN A 47 -1.86 -2.68 -0.77
C ASN A 47 -1.92 -4.05 -0.05
N ILE A 48 -1.49 -4.07 1.22
CA ILE A 48 -1.45 -5.28 2.05
C ILE A 48 -2.32 -5.10 3.30
N ILE A 49 -2.89 -6.19 3.81
CA ILE A 49 -3.52 -6.26 5.13
C ILE A 49 -2.85 -7.38 5.94
N ILE A 50 -2.44 -7.06 7.17
CA ILE A 50 -2.07 -8.02 8.20
C ILE A 50 -3.30 -8.28 9.08
N PRO A 51 -3.93 -9.47 9.00
CA PRO A 51 -5.07 -9.82 9.82
C PRO A 51 -4.64 -10.50 11.13
N ASN A 52 -5.62 -10.74 12.01
CA ASN A 52 -5.51 -11.61 13.18
C ASN A 52 -4.49 -11.11 14.21
N ILE A 53 -4.37 -9.78 14.35
CA ILE A 53 -3.50 -9.15 15.32
C ILE A 53 -4.25 -9.02 16.64
N GLU A 54 -3.69 -9.54 17.73
CA GLU A 54 -4.24 -9.29 19.07
C GLU A 54 -4.21 -7.78 19.37
N ASN A 55 -5.31 -7.23 19.90
CA ASN A 55 -5.44 -5.80 20.16
C ASN A 55 -4.33 -5.25 21.08
N SER A 56 -3.82 -6.06 22.00
CA SER A 56 -2.70 -5.73 22.90
C SER A 56 -1.38 -5.45 22.17
N LYS A 57 -1.20 -5.99 20.96
CA LYS A 57 0.03 -5.85 20.17
C LYS A 57 0.01 -4.67 19.19
N ILE A 58 -1.12 -3.98 19.05
CA ILE A 58 -1.28 -2.92 18.04
C ILE A 58 -0.31 -1.76 18.26
N ASP A 59 -0.14 -1.30 19.49
CA ASP A 59 0.75 -0.18 19.77
C ASP A 59 2.22 -0.53 19.47
N ALA A 60 2.61 -1.78 19.71
CA ALA A 60 3.94 -2.27 19.34
C ALA A 60 4.12 -2.32 17.82
N LEU A 61 3.14 -2.86 17.08
CA LEU A 61 3.15 -2.90 15.62
C LEU A 61 3.26 -1.49 15.02
N LEU A 62 2.44 -0.54 15.48
CA LEU A 62 2.47 0.85 14.99
C LEU A 62 3.81 1.54 15.27
N ASN A 63 4.63 0.99 16.16
CA ASN A 63 5.95 1.51 16.46
C ASN A 63 7.08 0.93 15.59
N GLU A 64 6.80 -0.09 14.77
CA GLU A 64 7.77 -0.73 13.88
C GLU A 64 8.39 0.25 12.88
N PRO A 65 9.73 0.23 12.68
CA PRO A 65 10.40 1.13 11.75
C PRO A 65 9.88 1.03 10.32
N LEU A 66 9.52 -0.19 9.85
CA LEU A 66 9.01 -0.40 8.51
C LEU A 66 7.72 0.41 8.25
N LEU A 67 6.80 0.42 9.22
CA LEU A 67 5.53 1.13 9.12
C LEU A 67 5.71 2.66 9.13
N LYS A 68 6.69 3.15 9.91
CA LYS A 68 6.98 4.59 10.00
C LYS A 68 7.69 5.13 8.76
N ASN A 69 8.59 4.33 8.19
CA ASN A 69 9.52 4.81 7.17
C ASN A 69 9.07 4.47 5.75
N ARG A 70 8.26 3.43 5.56
CA ARG A 70 8.00 2.88 4.22
C ARG A 70 6.54 2.47 3.98
N PHE A 71 5.96 1.65 4.84
CA PHE A 71 4.63 1.06 4.61
C PHE A 71 3.62 1.55 5.65
N SER A 72 3.22 2.81 5.52
CA SER A 72 2.37 3.46 6.51
C SER A 72 0.97 2.85 6.58
N PRO A 73 0.42 2.65 7.80
CA PRO A 73 -0.99 2.33 7.98
C PRO A 73 -1.92 3.53 7.77
N ASP A 74 -1.38 4.75 7.70
CA ASP A 74 -2.12 5.99 7.51
C ASP A 74 -1.35 6.94 6.58
N PRO A 75 -1.18 6.62 5.29
CA PRO A 75 -0.51 7.51 4.35
C PRO A 75 -1.43 8.71 4.02
N PRO A 76 -0.89 9.76 3.37
CA PRO A 76 -1.69 10.84 2.81
C PRO A 76 -2.86 10.31 1.95
N ILE A 77 -4.00 11.00 2.00
CA ILE A 77 -5.27 10.49 1.44
C ILE A 77 -5.19 10.15 -0.05
N LEU A 78 -4.41 10.91 -0.83
CA LEU A 78 -4.23 10.67 -2.27
C LEU A 78 -3.35 9.44 -2.58
N MET A 79 -2.47 9.05 -1.65
CA MET A 79 -1.65 7.84 -1.77
C MET A 79 -2.43 6.56 -1.43
N ARG A 80 -3.41 6.65 -0.50
CA ARG A 80 -4.20 5.48 -0.05
C ARG A 80 -4.79 4.67 -1.21
N ASN A 81 -5.25 5.36 -2.23
CA ASN A 81 -5.95 4.79 -3.39
C ASN A 81 -5.23 5.09 -4.71
N LEU A 82 -3.92 5.29 -4.68
CA LEU A 82 -3.10 5.40 -5.87
C LEU A 82 -2.83 3.99 -6.42
N VAL A 83 -3.23 3.74 -7.67
CA VAL A 83 -2.98 2.48 -8.37
C VAL A 83 -2.15 2.76 -9.62
N ALA A 84 -1.10 1.98 -9.86
CA ALA A 84 -0.29 2.10 -11.08
C ALA A 84 0.05 0.72 -11.65
N CYS A 85 -0.12 0.54 -12.97
CA CYS A 85 0.31 -0.69 -13.62
C CYS A 85 1.85 -0.78 -13.72
N THR A 86 2.37 -1.87 -14.28
CA THR A 86 3.80 -2.10 -14.48
C THR A 86 4.53 -0.99 -15.24
N GLY A 87 3.92 -0.46 -16.32
CA GLY A 87 4.55 0.56 -17.17
C GLY A 87 5.77 0.07 -17.94
N ASN A 88 6.44 0.99 -18.65
CA ASN A 88 7.55 0.66 -19.56
C ASN A 88 8.87 0.32 -18.85
N GLN A 89 8.89 0.28 -17.52
CA GLN A 89 10.02 -0.29 -16.79
C GLN A 89 10.22 -1.77 -17.13
N PHE A 90 9.11 -2.51 -17.35
CA PHE A 90 9.16 -3.94 -17.68
C PHE A 90 8.15 -4.38 -18.75
N CYS A 91 7.01 -3.70 -18.90
CA CYS A 91 5.99 -4.10 -19.88
C CYS A 91 6.33 -3.59 -21.28
N GLY A 92 6.54 -4.52 -22.23
CA GLY A 92 6.83 -4.17 -23.63
C GLY A 92 5.67 -3.52 -24.41
N GLN A 93 4.46 -3.51 -23.85
CA GLN A 93 3.30 -2.83 -24.45
C GLN A 93 3.10 -1.40 -23.93
N ALA A 94 3.81 -1.02 -22.86
CA ALA A 94 3.61 0.26 -22.24
C ALA A 94 4.23 1.39 -23.08
N ILE A 95 3.44 2.45 -23.27
CA ILE A 95 3.83 3.67 -23.95
C ILE A 95 4.65 4.56 -23.01
N ILE A 96 4.34 4.53 -21.71
CA ILE A 96 4.96 5.39 -20.69
C ILE A 96 5.41 4.61 -19.44
N GLU A 97 6.28 5.25 -18.66
CA GLU A 97 6.59 4.85 -17.28
C GLU A 97 5.41 5.26 -16.37
N THR A 98 5.04 4.40 -15.43
CA THR A 98 3.84 4.60 -14.59
C THR A 98 4.12 4.64 -13.10
N ASN A 99 5.02 3.82 -12.56
CA ASN A 99 5.21 3.67 -11.12
C ASN A 99 5.90 4.90 -10.50
N ALA A 100 7.09 5.25 -11.00
CA ALA A 100 7.83 6.39 -10.46
C ALA A 100 7.15 7.72 -10.80
N ARG A 101 6.55 7.81 -12.00
CA ARG A 101 5.81 8.97 -12.48
C ARG A 101 4.59 9.28 -11.62
N SER A 102 3.76 8.27 -11.32
CA SER A 102 2.51 8.46 -10.57
C SER A 102 2.79 8.87 -9.12
N MET A 103 3.82 8.29 -8.49
CA MET A 103 4.30 8.68 -7.17
C MET A 103 4.70 10.16 -7.14
N LYS A 104 5.62 10.55 -8.03
CA LYS A 104 6.13 11.94 -8.09
C LYS A 104 5.01 12.96 -8.31
N ILE A 105 4.06 12.67 -9.18
CA ILE A 105 2.93 13.58 -9.45
C ILE A 105 2.00 13.64 -8.23
N THR A 106 1.68 12.50 -7.62
CA THR A 106 0.80 12.46 -6.44
C THR A 106 1.42 13.22 -5.26
N GLU A 107 2.73 13.09 -5.04
CA GLU A 107 3.48 13.84 -4.02
C GLU A 107 3.41 15.35 -4.24
N GLU A 108 3.55 15.81 -5.49
CA GLU A 108 3.48 17.24 -5.78
C GLU A 108 2.04 17.77 -5.66
N VAL A 109 1.05 17.00 -6.11
CA VAL A 109 -0.36 17.40 -5.99
C VAL A 109 -0.77 17.52 -4.51
N GLN A 110 -0.48 16.51 -3.68
CA GLN A 110 -0.83 16.56 -2.25
C GLN A 110 -0.10 17.68 -1.48
N ARG A 111 1.06 18.14 -1.99
CA ARG A 111 1.79 19.28 -1.41
C ARG A 111 1.04 20.60 -1.65
N LEU A 112 0.29 20.68 -2.74
CA LEU A 112 -0.40 21.89 -3.18
C LEU A 112 -1.84 21.98 -2.67
N VAL A 113 -2.49 20.84 -2.41
CA VAL A 113 -3.91 20.80 -2.03
C VAL A 113 -4.17 19.87 -0.86
N SER A 114 -5.13 20.25 -0.02
CA SER A 114 -5.72 19.39 0.99
C SER A 114 -7.14 19.01 0.57
N VAL A 115 -7.48 17.73 0.67
CA VAL A 115 -8.80 17.21 0.35
C VAL A 115 -9.26 16.27 1.45
N THR A 116 -10.56 16.26 1.73
CA THR A 116 -11.18 15.34 2.70
C THR A 116 -11.82 14.14 2.02
N GLN A 117 -12.13 14.24 0.73
CA GLN A 117 -12.70 13.12 -0.02
C GLN A 117 -11.61 12.13 -0.44
N PRO A 118 -11.87 10.81 -0.33
CA PRO A 118 -10.92 9.77 -0.72
C PRO A 118 -10.89 9.59 -2.25
N VAL A 119 -10.36 10.58 -2.96
CA VAL A 119 -10.17 10.53 -4.41
C VAL A 119 -9.26 9.34 -4.76
N ARG A 120 -9.65 8.59 -5.80
CA ARG A 120 -8.90 7.44 -6.31
C ARG A 120 -8.23 7.82 -7.62
N MET A 121 -6.93 7.55 -7.74
CA MET A 121 -6.15 7.89 -8.93
C MET A 121 -5.54 6.62 -9.51
N HIS A 122 -5.82 6.36 -10.78
CA HIS A 122 -5.38 5.17 -11.48
C HIS A 122 -4.46 5.57 -12.64
N TRP A 123 -3.32 4.89 -12.77
CA TRP A 123 -2.32 5.13 -13.81
C TRP A 123 -2.13 3.87 -14.65
N THR A 124 -2.39 3.99 -15.96
CA THR A 124 -2.13 2.92 -16.92
C THR A 124 -1.18 3.38 -18.03
N GLY A 125 -0.29 2.49 -18.46
CA GLY A 125 0.76 2.81 -19.42
C GLY A 125 0.36 2.61 -20.89
N CYS A 126 -0.78 1.97 -21.18
CA CYS A 126 -1.26 1.70 -22.54
C CYS A 126 -2.78 1.46 -22.54
N PRO A 127 -3.44 1.38 -23.72
CA PRO A 127 -4.89 1.19 -23.83
C PRO A 127 -5.46 -0.11 -23.23
N ASN A 128 -4.62 -1.08 -22.84
CA ASN A 128 -5.10 -2.30 -22.18
C ASN A 128 -5.69 -2.07 -20.79
N THR A 129 -5.46 -0.89 -20.19
CA THR A 129 -6.06 -0.47 -18.92
C THR A 129 -5.91 -1.49 -17.77
N CYS A 130 -4.76 -2.15 -17.65
CA CYS A 130 -4.51 -3.05 -16.51
C CYS A 130 -4.56 -2.31 -15.16
N GLY A 131 -4.31 -1.00 -15.18
CA GLY A 131 -4.47 -0.10 -14.03
C GLY A 131 -5.88 0.45 -13.86
N GLN A 132 -6.86 0.02 -14.67
CA GLN A 132 -8.30 0.29 -14.52
C GLN A 132 -8.67 1.79 -14.52
N VAL A 133 -8.15 2.53 -15.50
CA VAL A 133 -8.62 3.92 -15.79
C VAL A 133 -9.96 3.93 -16.51
#